data_AF-A0A538RTS8-F1
#
_entry.id   AF-A0A538RTS8-F1
#
_cell.length_a   1.000
_cell.length_b   1.000
_cell.length_c   1.000
_cell.angle_alpha   90.00
_cell.angle_beta   90.00
_cell.angle_gamma   90.00
#
_symmetry.space_group_name_H-M   'P 1'
#
loop_
_entity.id
_entity.type
_entity.pdbx_description
1 polymer ?
#
loop_
_entity_poly.entity_id
_entity_poly.type
_entity_poly.pdbx_seq_one_letter_code
_entity_poly.pdbx_strand_id
1 'polypeptide(L)' 'MATKRLTLQQRRDIFRDLVATQDLGTGVRRSYQIVTERFEITDAQLRQIEDEGLEKEWPPLNEAMQEVG' A
#
# COMPACT_ATOMS: atom_id res chain seq x y z
N MET A 1 -3.29 -9.14 -18.29
CA MET A 1 -3.61 -9.18 -16.85
C MET A 1 -4.54 -8.00 -16.58
N ALA A 2 -5.74 -8.24 -16.05
CA ALA A 2 -6.74 -7.20 -15.86
C ALA A 2 -6.24 -6.19 -14.81
N THR A 3 -6.16 -4.92 -15.16
CA THR A 3 -5.86 -3.83 -14.23
C THR A 3 -7.01 -3.75 -13.23
N LYS A 4 -6.85 -4.42 -12.08
CA LYS A 4 -7.82 -4.36 -10.97
C LYS A 4 -7.94 -2.88 -10.59
N ARG A 5 -9.12 -2.30 -10.75
CA ARG A 5 -9.39 -0.90 -10.36
C ARG A 5 -9.38 -0.83 -8.83
N LEU A 6 -8.22 -0.53 -8.26
CA LEU A 6 -8.04 -0.38 -6.83
C LEU A 6 -8.70 0.91 -6.37
N THR A 7 -9.57 0.83 -5.36
CA THR A 7 -10.11 2.03 -4.71
C THR A 7 -9.02 2.75 -3.91
N LEU A 8 -9.24 4.03 -3.58
CA LEU A 8 -8.29 4.79 -2.74
C LEU A 8 -8.04 4.08 -1.40
N GLN A 9 -9.09 3.50 -0.82
CA GLN A 9 -8.97 2.73 0.43
C GLN A 9 -8.09 1.49 0.25
N GLN A 10 -8.26 0.74 -0.85
CA GLN A 10 -7.39 -0.42 -1.13
C GLN A 10 -5.93 -0.01 -1.33
N ARG A 11 -5.66 1.10 -2.03
CA ARG A 11 -4.30 1.62 -2.21
C ARG A 11 -3.67 2.01 -0.86
N ARG A 12 -4.44 2.64 0.02
CA ARG A 12 -3.99 2.94 1.40
C ARG A 12 -3.70 1.68 2.22
N ASP A 13 -4.55 0.66 2.13
CA ASP A 13 -4.31 -0.63 2.81
C ASP A 13 -3.03 -1.30 2.28
N ILE A 14 -2.83 -1.31 0.97
CA ILE A 14 -1.62 -1.83 0.32
C ILE A 14 -0.37 -1.09 0.80
N PHE A 15 -0.42 0.24 0.83
CA PHE A 15 0.68 1.07 1.32
C PHE A 15 1.02 0.75 2.79
N ARG A 16 0.00 0.66 3.65
CA ARG A 16 0.18 0.28 5.05
C ARG A 16 0.83 -1.08 5.20
N ASP A 17 0.36 -2.07 4.45
CA ASP A 17 0.87 -3.43 4.52
C ASP A 17 2.33 -3.49 4.04
N LEU A 18 2.68 -2.70 3.02
CA LEU A 18 4.05 -2.53 2.55
C LEU A 18 4.96 -1.94 3.63
N VAL A 19 4.56 -0.82 4.23
CA VAL A 19 5.33 -0.16 5.30
C VAL A 19 5.46 -1.07 6.51
N ALA A 20 4.37 -1.71 6.94
CA ALA A 20 4.38 -2.66 8.06
C ALA A 20 5.29 -3.86 7.78
N THR A 21 5.29 -4.40 6.57
CA THR A 21 6.16 -5.52 6.20
C THR A 21 7.63 -5.10 6.22
N GLN A 22 7.94 -3.89 5.74
CA GLN A 22 9.30 -3.33 5.78
C GLN A 22 9.76 -3.02 7.22
N ASP A 23 8.87 -2.50 8.06
CA ASP A 23 9.13 -2.18 9.48
C ASP A 23 9.53 -3.43 10.29
N LEU A 24 8.96 -4.59 9.95
CA LEU A 24 9.35 -5.89 10.51
C LEU A 24 10.77 -6.35 10.13
N GLY A 25 11.55 -5.52 9.44
CA GLY A 25 12.91 -5.84 8.98
C GLY A 25 12.95 -6.67 7.70
N THR A 26 11.79 -6.85 7.04
CA THR A 26 11.74 -7.52 5.74
C THR A 26 12.34 -6.57 4.69
N GLY A 27 13.42 -6.99 4.02
CA GLY A 27 14.05 -6.17 3.00
C GLY A 27 13.06 -5.76 1.89
N VAL A 28 13.14 -4.52 1.41
CA VAL A 28 12.21 -3.88 0.46
C VAL A 28 11.79 -4.79 -0.69
N ARG A 29 12.75 -5.50 -1.32
CA ARG A 29 12.49 -6.44 -2.42
C ARG A 29 11.51 -7.57 -2.04
N ARG A 30 11.68 -8.12 -0.83
CA ARG A 30 10.84 -9.22 -0.32
C ARG A 30 9.47 -8.68 0.11
N SER A 31 9.42 -7.51 0.74
CA SER A 31 8.16 -6.83 1.08
C SER A 31 7.33 -6.55 -0.18
N TYR A 32 7.97 -6.10 -1.26
CA TYR A 32 7.34 -5.93 -2.55
C TYR A 32 6.69 -7.23 -3.05
N GLN A 33 7.43 -8.34 -3.06
CA GLN A 33 6.85 -9.62 -3.47
C GLN A 33 5.66 -10.02 -2.61
N ILE A 34 5.81 -10.00 -1.28
CA ILE A 34 4.76 -10.37 -0.33
C ILE A 34 3.48 -9.57 -0.59
N VAL A 35 3.60 -8.24 -0.75
CA VAL A 35 2.45 -7.36 -0.95
C VAL A 35 1.85 -7.53 -2.35
N THR A 36 2.66 -7.63 -3.41
CA THR A 36 2.16 -7.87 -4.77
C THR A 36 1.38 -9.19 -4.88
N GLU A 37 1.89 -10.26 -4.27
CA GLU A 37 1.21 -11.56 -4.23
C GLU A 37 -0.06 -11.51 -3.39
N ARG A 38 -0.01 -10.86 -2.21
CA ARG A 38 -1.16 -10.77 -1.29
C ARG A 38 -2.34 -10.00 -1.87
N PHE A 39 -2.08 -8.91 -2.60
CA PHE A 39 -3.12 -8.06 -3.16
C PHE A 39 -3.41 -8.34 -4.64
N GLU A 40 -2.70 -9.30 -5.25
CA GLU A 40 -2.79 -9.67 -6.67
C GLU A 40 -2.60 -8.45 -7.59
N ILE A 41 -1.59 -7.63 -7.29
CA ILE A 41 -1.23 -6.42 -8.04
C ILE A 41 0.15 -6.57 -8.66
N THR A 42 0.45 -5.75 -9.66
CA THR A 42 1.80 -5.71 -10.25
C THR A 42 2.75 -4.86 -9.42
N ASP A 43 4.05 -5.11 -9.55
CA ASP A 43 5.12 -4.27 -9.00
C ASP A 43 4.99 -2.80 -9.42
N ALA A 44 4.64 -2.54 -10.68
CA ALA A 44 4.36 -1.20 -11.17
C ALA A 44 3.19 -0.53 -10.41
N GLN A 45 2.10 -1.25 -10.15
CA GLN A 45 0.98 -0.71 -9.37
C GLN A 45 1.38 -0.46 -7.91
N LEU A 46 2.12 -1.38 -7.29
CA LEU A 46 2.60 -1.21 -5.92
C LEU A 46 3.52 0.02 -5.81
N ARG A 47 4.39 0.22 -6.80
CA ARG A 47 5.26 1.39 -6.83
C ARG A 47 4.50 2.70 -7.00
N GLN A 48 3.47 2.73 -7.85
CA GLN A 48 2.59 3.91 -7.95
C GLN A 48 1.85 4.20 -6.64
N ILE A 49 1.48 3.16 -5.90
CA ILE A 49 0.84 3.29 -4.58
C ILE A 49 1.82 3.81 -3.53
N GLU A 50 3.07 3.34 -3.56
CA GLU A 50 4.14 3.84 -2.70
C GLU A 50 4.42 5.32 -2.95
N ASP A 51 4.58 5.68 -4.21
CA ASP A 51 4.78 7.07 -4.63
C ASP A 51 3.60 7.96 -4.23
N GLU A 52 2.35 7.55 -4.55
CA GLU A 52 1.14 8.27 -4.16
C GLU A 52 1.00 8.39 -2.62
N GLY A 53 1.39 7.36 -1.88
CA GLY A 53 1.34 7.34 -0.41
C GLY A 53 2.38 8.25 0.23
N LEU A 54 3.59 8.32 -0.34
CA LEU A 54 4.64 9.25 0.07
C LEU A 54 4.29 10.69 -0.28
N GLU A 55 3.80 10.94 -1.50
CA GLU A 55 3.39 12.27 -1.96
C GLU A 55 2.19 12.83 -1.17
N LYS A 56 1.24 11.96 -0.81
CA LYS A 56 0.04 12.35 -0.06
C LYS A 56 0.20 12.17 1.45
N GLU A 57 1.41 11.88 1.91
CA GLU A 57 1.75 11.65 3.32
C GLU A 57 0.70 10.78 4.02
N TRP A 58 0.35 9.64 3.39
CA TRP A 58 -0.72 8.80 3.91
C TRP A 58 -0.33 8.30 5.30
N PRO A 59 -1.15 8.62 6.33
CA PRO A 59 -0.84 8.19 7.68
C PRO A 59 -0.87 6.65 7.73
N PRO A 60 -0.02 6.01 8.54
CA PRO A 60 -0.15 4.60 8.89
C PRO A 60 -1.45 4.44 9.68
N LEU A 61 -2.53 4.18 8.93
CA LEU A 61 -3.94 4.05 9.30
C LEU A 61 -4.25 4.04 10.81
N ASN A 62 -4.26 5.24 11.42
CA ASN A 62 -5.00 5.51 12.65
C ASN A 62 -5.77 6.84 12.60
N GLU A 63 -5.62 7.64 11.53
CA GLU A 63 -6.24 8.98 11.44
C GLU A 63 -7.41 9.06 10.45
N ALA A 64 -7.59 8.06 9.57
CA ALA A 64 -8.65 8.07 8.56
C ALA A 64 -10.04 7.59 9.04
N MET A 65 -10.28 7.49 10.35
CA MET A 65 -11.62 7.29 10.93
C MET A 65 -12.20 8.56 11.58
N GLN A 66 -11.73 9.76 11.20
CA GLN A 66 -12.37 11.02 11.59
C GLN A 66 -12.92 11.79 10.38
N GLU A 67 -13.93 11.23 9.74
CA GLU A 67 -15.02 12.04 9.19
C GLU A 67 -16.28 11.68 9.98
N VAL A 68 -16.32 12.18 11.22
CA VAL A 68 -17.57 12.23 11.99
C VAL A 68 -18.35 13.43 11.48
N GLY A 69 -19.46 13.17 10.79
CA GLY A 69 -20.51 14.15 10.56
C GLY A 69 -21.29 14.45 11.84
#